data_AF-A0A109LJQ6-F1
#
_entry.id   AF-A0A109LJQ6-F1
#
_cell.length_a   1.000
_cell.length_b   1.000
_cell.length_c   1.000
_cell.angle_alpha   90.00
_cell.angle_beta   90.00
_cell.angle_gamma   90.00
#
_symmetry.space_group_name_H-M   'P 1'
#
loop_
_entity.id
_entity.type
_entity.pdbx_description
1 polymer ?
#
loop_
_entity_poly.entity_id
_entity_poly.type
_entity_poly.pdbx_seq_one_letter_code
_entity_poly.pdbx_strand_id
1 'polypeptide(L)'
;MEAARVAAERGHDVTLFEKKEFIGGQITTASKAPQRDQIAGITRWYQLELARLKVDLRLGVAADAETILDVRPDVVVLAVGGHPFIEQNEHWGAAEGLVVSSWDVLDGKVAPGKNVLVYDTICEFTGMSVADFLADKGSQVEIVTDDIKPGVAIGGTSFPTYYRSMYPKEVIMTGDMMLEKVYREGDKLVAVLENEYTGAKEERVVDQVVVENGVRPDEAIYYGLKEGSRNKGQIDVEALFAIKPQPCLSEAGEGYLLFRIGDCVAQRNTHAAIYDALRLCKDF
;
A
#
# COMPACT_ATOMS: atom_id res chain seq x y z
N MET A 1 6.68 -3.87 11.34
CA MET A 1 6.79 -5.23 11.93
C MET A 1 8.22 -5.77 11.85
N GLU A 2 8.81 -5.96 10.66
CA GLU A 2 10.18 -6.52 10.54
C GLU A 2 11.25 -5.67 11.27
N ALA A 3 11.18 -4.34 11.16
CA ALA A 3 12.13 -3.45 11.83
C ALA A 3 12.14 -3.69 13.35
N ALA A 4 10.94 -3.77 13.95
CA ALA A 4 10.76 -4.05 15.37
C ALA A 4 11.29 -5.44 15.74
N ARG A 5 10.99 -6.47 14.94
CA ARG A 5 11.48 -7.83 15.15
C ARG A 5 13.00 -7.89 15.12
N VAL A 6 13.63 -7.33 14.09
CA VAL A 6 15.09 -7.37 13.91
C VAL A 6 15.79 -6.58 15.03
N ALA A 7 15.31 -5.39 15.37
CA ALA A 7 15.89 -4.61 16.46
C ALA A 7 15.76 -5.33 17.82
N ALA A 8 14.60 -5.90 18.13
CA ALA A 8 14.40 -6.63 19.39
C ALA A 8 15.22 -7.94 19.43
N GLU A 9 15.37 -8.66 18.32
CA GLU A 9 16.26 -9.84 18.24
C GLU A 9 17.72 -9.49 18.55
N ARG A 10 18.12 -8.25 18.28
CA ARG A 10 19.46 -7.72 18.59
C ARG A 10 19.61 -7.21 20.01
N GLY A 11 18.54 -7.22 20.79
CA GLY A 11 18.53 -6.81 22.20
C GLY A 11 18.17 -5.35 22.46
N HIS A 12 17.62 -4.64 21.47
CA HIS A 12 17.12 -3.28 21.65
C HIS A 12 15.76 -3.26 22.36
N ASP A 13 15.52 -2.22 23.16
CA ASP A 13 14.19 -1.95 23.73
C ASP A 13 13.30 -1.31 22.66
N VAL A 14 12.30 -2.06 22.19
CA VAL A 14 11.48 -1.64 21.05
C VAL A 14 10.04 -1.32 21.48
N THR A 15 9.60 -0.11 21.17
CA THR A 15 8.18 0.27 21.16
C THR A 15 7.68 0.34 19.72
N LEU A 16 6.55 -0.31 19.42
CA LEU A 16 5.90 -0.27 18.12
C LEU A 16 4.47 0.27 18.27
N PHE A 17 4.22 1.42 17.65
CA PHE A 17 2.89 2.02 17.57
C PHE A 17 2.15 1.56 16.30
N GLU A 18 0.86 1.27 16.42
CA GLU A 18 -0.05 0.96 15.31
C GLU A 18 -1.40 1.63 15.56
N LYS A 19 -1.91 2.35 14.55
CA LYS A 19 -3.16 3.11 14.66
C LYS A 19 -4.41 2.21 14.73
N LYS A 20 -4.36 1.02 14.13
CA LYS A 20 -5.44 0.05 14.17
C LYS A 20 -5.33 -0.85 15.42
N GLU A 21 -6.42 -1.52 15.76
CA GLU A 21 -6.48 -2.53 16.84
C GLU A 21 -5.75 -3.84 16.49
N PHE A 22 -5.09 -3.90 15.33
CA PHE A 22 -4.39 -5.07 14.83
C PHE A 22 -3.23 -4.66 13.93
N ILE A 23 -2.17 -5.46 13.92
CA ILE A 23 -1.02 -5.28 13.03
C ILE A 23 -1.30 -5.80 11.61
N GLY A 24 -0.41 -5.48 10.67
CA GLY A 24 -0.34 -6.10 9.35
C GLY A 24 -0.54 -5.15 8.18
N GLY A 25 -1.09 -3.95 8.43
CA GLY A 25 -1.26 -2.92 7.40
C GLY A 25 -1.90 -3.48 6.12
N GLN A 26 -1.29 -3.18 4.97
CA GLN A 26 -1.79 -3.61 3.66
C GLN A 26 -1.79 -5.13 3.45
N ILE A 27 -0.94 -5.90 4.16
CA ILE A 27 -0.96 -7.38 4.07
C ILE A 27 -2.32 -7.91 4.51
N THR A 28 -2.86 -7.34 5.59
CA THR A 28 -4.18 -7.72 6.12
C THR A 28 -5.29 -7.37 5.14
N THR A 29 -5.25 -6.19 4.51
CA THR A 29 -6.20 -5.80 3.46
C THR A 29 -6.11 -6.73 2.24
N ALA A 30 -4.91 -6.97 1.73
CA ALA A 30 -4.68 -7.82 0.57
C ALA A 30 -5.09 -9.29 0.83
N SER A 31 -4.98 -9.78 2.06
CA SER A 31 -5.37 -11.15 2.41
C SER A 31 -6.86 -11.44 2.32
N LYS A 32 -7.70 -10.40 2.20
CA LYS A 32 -9.16 -10.53 2.05
C LYS A 32 -9.58 -10.90 0.63
N ALA A 33 -8.71 -10.70 -0.35
CA ALA A 33 -8.99 -11.04 -1.73
C ALA A 33 -8.91 -12.56 -1.98
N PRO A 34 -9.64 -13.07 -2.99
CA PRO A 34 -9.53 -14.47 -3.39
C PRO A 34 -8.08 -14.85 -3.70
N GLN A 35 -7.69 -16.09 -3.35
CA GLN A 35 -6.35 -16.63 -3.61
C GLN A 35 -5.20 -15.93 -2.85
N ARG A 36 -5.53 -14.99 -1.95
CA ARG A 36 -4.56 -14.22 -1.14
C ARG A 36 -4.67 -14.51 0.36
N ASP A 37 -5.55 -15.40 0.78
CA ASP A 37 -5.73 -15.79 2.18
C ASP A 37 -4.43 -16.24 2.85
N GLN A 38 -3.55 -16.94 2.11
CA GLN A 38 -2.28 -17.45 2.63
C GLN A 38 -1.31 -16.35 3.10
N ILE A 39 -1.37 -15.14 2.53
CA ILE A 39 -0.48 -14.05 2.96
C ILE A 39 -0.84 -13.50 4.34
N ALA A 40 -2.01 -13.82 4.89
CA ALA A 40 -2.33 -13.55 6.30
C ALA A 40 -1.36 -14.27 7.26
N GLY A 41 -0.74 -15.36 6.81
CA GLY A 41 0.31 -16.08 7.55
C GLY A 41 1.52 -15.21 7.89
N ILE A 42 1.85 -14.21 7.05
CA ILE A 42 2.93 -13.26 7.31
C ILE A 42 2.63 -12.43 8.56
N THR A 43 1.44 -11.82 8.61
CA THR A 43 1.00 -11.03 9.77
C THR A 43 0.92 -11.90 11.03
N ARG A 44 0.38 -13.12 10.91
CA ARG A 44 0.30 -14.07 12.03
C ARG A 44 1.68 -14.42 12.58
N TRP A 45 2.65 -14.67 11.70
CA TRP A 45 4.03 -14.96 12.11
C TRP A 45 4.65 -13.77 12.85
N TYR A 46 4.51 -12.54 12.33
CA TYR A 46 4.98 -11.35 13.02
C TYR A 46 4.33 -11.17 14.39
N GLN A 47 3.03 -11.41 14.51
CA GLN A 47 2.35 -11.31 15.81
C GLN A 47 2.98 -12.23 16.87
N LEU A 48 3.33 -13.46 16.48
CA LEU A 48 3.98 -14.44 17.36
C LEU A 48 5.41 -14.02 17.70
N GLU A 49 6.17 -13.54 16.70
CA GLU A 49 7.56 -13.13 16.90
C GLU A 49 7.68 -11.88 17.78
N LEU A 50 6.84 -10.87 17.56
CA LEU A 50 6.84 -9.66 18.39
C LEU A 50 6.47 -10.00 19.84
N ALA A 51 5.55 -10.94 20.06
CA ALA A 51 5.21 -11.43 21.40
C ALA A 51 6.36 -12.22 22.04
N ARG A 52 7.03 -13.11 21.29
CA ARG A 52 8.21 -13.87 21.75
C ARG A 52 9.33 -12.94 22.18
N LEU A 53 9.56 -11.87 21.41
CA LEU A 53 10.59 -10.85 21.64
C LEU A 53 10.18 -9.78 22.65
N LYS A 54 8.94 -9.84 23.17
CA LYS A 54 8.40 -8.89 24.16
C LYS A 54 8.49 -7.42 23.72
N VAL A 55 8.26 -7.16 22.43
CA VAL A 55 8.14 -5.79 21.90
C VAL A 55 6.96 -5.09 22.59
N ASP A 56 7.14 -3.84 23.04
CA ASP A 56 6.05 -3.00 23.55
C ASP A 56 5.15 -2.58 22.37
N LEU A 57 4.13 -3.40 22.11
CA LEU A 57 3.20 -3.23 21.00
C LEU A 57 1.97 -2.42 21.45
N ARG A 58 1.88 -1.17 20.98
CA ARG A 58 0.80 -0.22 21.29
C ARG A 58 -0.18 -0.13 20.12
N LEU A 59 -1.22 -0.95 20.16
CA LEU A 59 -2.32 -0.98 19.19
C LEU A 59 -3.37 0.09 19.53
N GLY A 60 -4.12 0.53 18.51
CA GLY A 60 -5.13 1.59 18.66
C GLY A 60 -4.54 2.97 18.93
N VAL A 61 -3.21 3.13 18.77
CA VAL A 61 -2.48 4.37 19.07
C VAL A 61 -1.95 4.95 17.78
N ALA A 62 -2.60 6.00 17.28
CA ALA A 62 -2.07 6.81 16.20
C ALA A 62 -0.93 7.69 16.72
N ALA A 63 0.31 7.30 16.42
CA ALA A 63 1.48 8.05 16.83
C ALA A 63 1.61 9.38 16.07
N ASP A 64 1.93 10.44 16.80
CA ASP A 64 2.36 11.73 16.29
C ASP A 64 3.76 12.08 16.83
N ALA A 65 4.27 13.26 16.49
CA ALA A 65 5.60 13.68 16.93
C ALA A 65 5.71 13.74 18.48
N GLU A 66 4.68 14.21 19.17
CA GLU A 66 4.68 14.32 20.63
C GLU A 66 4.74 12.93 21.28
N THR A 67 3.87 12.01 20.85
CA THR A 67 3.81 10.64 21.36
C THR A 67 5.12 9.87 21.12
N ILE A 68 5.76 10.11 19.97
CA ILE A 68 7.05 9.50 19.63
C ILE A 68 8.17 10.05 20.52
N LEU A 69 8.17 11.35 20.82
CA LEU A 69 9.22 11.97 21.63
C LEU A 69 9.06 11.69 23.13
N ASP A 70 7.83 11.44 23.60
CA ASP A 70 7.55 11.10 25.01
C ASP A 70 8.29 9.81 25.45
N VAL A 71 8.45 8.85 24.53
CA VAL A 71 9.24 7.62 24.81
C VAL A 71 10.76 7.83 24.75
N ARG A 72 11.23 9.05 24.46
CA ARG A 72 12.65 9.44 24.39
C ARG A 72 13.52 8.45 23.58
N PRO A 73 13.21 8.23 22.30
CA PRO A 73 13.86 7.21 21.50
C PRO A 73 15.29 7.62 21.12
N ASP A 74 16.20 6.64 21.02
CA ASP A 74 17.50 6.84 20.36
C ASP A 74 17.38 6.75 18.83
N VAL A 75 16.45 5.94 18.35
CA VAL A 75 16.19 5.68 16.92
C VAL A 75 14.69 5.64 16.67
N VAL A 76 14.24 6.37 15.65
CA VAL A 76 12.88 6.36 15.13
C VAL A 76 12.89 5.78 13.72
N VAL A 77 12.11 4.73 13.49
CA VAL A 77 11.88 4.14 12.17
C VAL A 77 10.41 4.35 11.79
N LEU A 78 10.17 5.25 10.85
CA LEU A 78 8.83 5.48 10.31
C LEU A 78 8.52 4.43 9.24
N ALA A 79 7.45 3.68 9.50
CA ALA A 79 6.91 2.65 8.61
C ALA A 79 5.39 2.82 8.44
N VAL A 80 4.94 4.08 8.35
CA VAL A 80 3.51 4.46 8.34
C VAL A 80 2.80 4.15 7.01
N GLY A 81 3.55 3.68 6.01
CA GLY A 81 3.03 3.43 4.67
C GLY A 81 2.53 4.71 4.01
N GLY A 82 1.33 4.65 3.46
CA GLY A 82 0.66 5.76 2.80
C GLY A 82 -0.83 5.52 2.64
N HIS A 83 -1.44 6.22 1.70
CA HIS A 83 -2.86 6.10 1.35
C HIS A 83 -3.07 5.84 -0.16
N PRO A 84 -4.22 5.28 -0.57
CA PRO A 84 -4.52 5.07 -1.99
C PRO A 84 -4.47 6.40 -2.77
N PHE A 85 -3.73 6.45 -3.88
CA PHE A 85 -3.50 7.69 -4.62
C PHE A 85 -4.56 7.96 -5.71
N ILE A 86 -5.82 8.05 -5.28
CA ILE A 86 -6.97 8.22 -6.18
C ILE A 86 -7.25 9.69 -6.54
N GLU A 87 -6.49 10.62 -5.99
CA GLU A 87 -6.59 12.06 -6.20
C GLU A 87 -5.57 12.60 -7.21
N GLN A 88 -4.79 11.74 -7.87
CA GLN A 88 -3.78 12.15 -8.85
C GLN A 88 -4.37 12.98 -9.99
N ASN A 89 -5.58 12.61 -10.44
CA ASN A 89 -6.34 13.35 -11.43
C ASN A 89 -7.64 13.85 -10.79
N GLU A 90 -7.79 15.17 -10.69
CA GLU A 90 -8.98 15.81 -10.13
C GLU A 90 -10.27 15.41 -10.86
N HIS A 91 -10.18 15.12 -12.16
CA HIS A 91 -11.33 14.75 -12.99
C HIS A 91 -11.84 13.33 -12.74
N TRP A 92 -11.11 12.50 -11.98
CA TRP A 92 -11.66 11.23 -11.49
C TRP A 92 -12.76 11.46 -10.45
N GLY A 93 -12.84 12.65 -9.86
CA GLY A 93 -13.92 13.03 -8.95
C GLY A 93 -13.82 12.38 -7.57
N ALA A 94 -12.60 12.14 -7.08
CA ALA A 94 -12.36 11.55 -5.76
C ALA A 94 -12.88 12.45 -4.62
N ALA A 95 -12.74 13.77 -4.75
CA ALA A 95 -13.25 14.74 -3.77
C ALA A 95 -14.78 14.75 -3.70
N GLU A 96 -15.45 14.45 -4.81
CA GLU A 96 -16.90 14.37 -4.97
C GLU A 96 -17.46 12.97 -4.65
N GLY A 97 -16.58 12.02 -4.32
CA GLY A 97 -16.96 10.63 -4.04
C GLY A 97 -17.48 9.86 -5.25
N LEU A 98 -17.04 10.22 -6.46
CA LEU A 98 -17.38 9.49 -7.70
C LEU A 98 -16.56 8.20 -7.85
N VAL A 99 -15.34 8.18 -7.31
CA VAL A 99 -14.47 7.00 -7.29
C VAL A 99 -14.19 6.56 -5.86
N VAL A 100 -13.90 5.27 -5.71
CA VAL A 100 -13.45 4.69 -4.43
C VAL A 100 -12.15 3.92 -4.66
N SER A 101 -11.36 3.74 -3.61
CA SER A 101 -10.12 2.96 -3.71
C SER A 101 -10.38 1.45 -3.68
N SER A 102 -9.47 0.68 -4.29
CA SER A 102 -9.42 -0.78 -4.13
C SER A 102 -9.37 -1.19 -2.64
N TRP A 103 -8.69 -0.41 -1.80
CA TRP A 103 -8.55 -0.67 -0.38
C TRP A 103 -9.87 -0.49 0.36
N ASP A 104 -10.67 0.52 0.02
CA ASP A 104 -11.97 0.74 0.68
C ASP A 104 -12.96 -0.40 0.38
N VAL A 105 -12.90 -0.95 -0.83
CA VAL A 105 -13.67 -2.14 -1.22
C VAL A 105 -13.17 -3.36 -0.44
N LEU A 106 -11.87 -3.66 -0.50
CA LEU A 106 -11.30 -4.84 0.17
C LEU A 106 -11.43 -4.77 1.70
N ASP A 107 -11.31 -3.57 2.29
CA ASP A 107 -11.51 -3.38 3.72
C ASP A 107 -12.98 -3.42 4.15
N GLY A 108 -13.92 -3.42 3.19
CA GLY A 108 -15.36 -3.46 3.45
C GLY A 108 -15.95 -2.13 3.90
N LYS A 109 -15.24 -1.02 3.69
CA LYS A 109 -15.76 0.33 3.95
C LYS A 109 -16.79 0.74 2.91
N VAL A 110 -16.62 0.24 1.68
CA VAL A 110 -17.54 0.45 0.56
C VAL A 110 -18.04 -0.90 0.06
N ALA A 111 -19.36 -1.03 -0.09
CA ALA A 111 -19.97 -2.24 -0.63
C ALA A 111 -19.74 -2.36 -2.15
N PRO A 112 -19.55 -3.57 -2.69
CA PRO A 112 -19.52 -3.80 -4.13
C PRO A 112 -20.80 -3.31 -4.84
N GLY A 113 -20.62 -2.54 -5.93
CA GLY A 113 -21.68 -2.18 -6.85
C GLY A 113 -22.14 -3.36 -7.74
N LYS A 114 -23.17 -3.16 -8.57
CA LYS A 114 -23.64 -4.20 -9.49
C LYS A 114 -22.85 -4.23 -10.79
N ASN A 115 -22.64 -3.07 -11.42
CA ASN A 115 -21.76 -2.89 -12.58
C ASN A 115 -20.58 -2.01 -12.18
N VAL A 116 -19.36 -2.55 -12.20
CA VAL A 116 -18.17 -1.93 -11.63
C VAL A 116 -17.06 -1.86 -12.67
N LEU A 117 -16.51 -0.65 -12.86
CA LEU A 117 -15.27 -0.45 -13.59
C LEU A 117 -14.12 -0.35 -12.59
N VAL A 118 -13.12 -1.22 -12.72
CA VAL A 118 -11.86 -1.15 -11.97
C VAL A 118 -10.82 -0.55 -12.89
N TYR A 119 -10.33 0.64 -12.58
CA TYR A 119 -9.20 1.25 -13.28
C TYR A 119 -7.91 0.97 -12.51
N ASP A 120 -6.99 0.20 -13.11
CA ASP A 120 -5.73 -0.24 -12.52
C ASP A 120 -4.53 0.27 -13.33
N THR A 121 -3.80 1.25 -12.80
CA THR A 121 -2.59 1.79 -13.43
C THR A 121 -1.32 1.04 -13.01
N ILE A 122 -1.39 0.25 -11.94
CA ILE A 122 -0.24 -0.41 -11.35
C ILE A 122 -0.03 -1.79 -11.97
N CYS A 123 -1.12 -2.44 -12.38
CA CYS A 123 -1.09 -3.76 -13.02
C CYS A 123 -0.40 -4.86 -12.20
N GLU A 124 -0.31 -4.67 -10.89
CA GLU A 124 0.18 -5.65 -9.91
C GLU A 124 -0.99 -6.40 -9.26
N PHE A 125 -0.73 -7.07 -8.14
CA PHE A 125 -1.69 -7.96 -7.48
C PHE A 125 -2.96 -7.24 -7.04
N THR A 126 -2.91 -5.97 -6.61
CA THR A 126 -4.04 -5.30 -5.96
C THR A 126 -5.22 -5.05 -6.89
N GLY A 127 -5.00 -4.52 -8.10
CA GLY A 127 -6.08 -4.27 -9.06
C GLY A 127 -6.75 -5.56 -9.53
N MET A 128 -5.95 -6.57 -9.87
CA MET A 128 -6.44 -7.91 -10.19
C MET A 128 -7.18 -8.58 -9.01
N SER A 129 -6.70 -8.36 -7.78
CA SER A 129 -7.32 -8.88 -6.55
C SER A 129 -8.67 -8.26 -6.27
N VAL A 130 -8.82 -6.93 -6.41
CA VAL A 130 -10.10 -6.27 -6.17
C VAL A 130 -11.11 -6.61 -7.28
N ALA A 131 -10.67 -6.73 -8.53
CA ALA A 131 -11.54 -7.19 -9.62
C ALA A 131 -12.07 -8.62 -9.38
N ASP A 132 -11.19 -9.56 -9.01
CA ASP A 132 -11.59 -10.94 -8.68
C ASP A 132 -12.52 -11.00 -7.46
N PHE A 133 -12.24 -10.18 -6.44
CA PHE A 133 -13.08 -10.03 -5.26
C PHE A 133 -14.48 -9.52 -5.59
N LEU A 134 -14.60 -8.47 -6.40
CA LEU A 134 -15.87 -7.89 -6.84
C LEU A 134 -16.69 -8.91 -7.64
N ALA A 135 -16.06 -9.62 -8.57
CA ALA A 135 -16.68 -10.69 -9.34
C ALA A 135 -17.18 -11.83 -8.43
N ASP A 136 -16.42 -12.23 -7.42
CA ASP A 136 -16.84 -13.21 -6.40
C ASP A 136 -18.05 -12.74 -5.56
N LYS A 137 -18.25 -11.42 -5.46
CA LYS A 137 -19.42 -10.83 -4.81
C LYS A 137 -20.62 -10.66 -5.75
N GLY A 138 -20.50 -11.09 -7.01
CA GLY A 138 -21.58 -11.07 -7.99
C GLY A 138 -21.69 -9.76 -8.77
N SER A 139 -20.68 -8.89 -8.71
CA SER A 139 -20.59 -7.72 -9.57
C SER A 139 -20.27 -8.12 -11.01
N GLN A 140 -20.84 -7.42 -11.99
CA GLN A 140 -20.32 -7.35 -13.35
C GLN A 140 -19.09 -6.44 -13.33
N VAL A 141 -17.95 -6.94 -13.78
CA VAL A 141 -16.68 -6.24 -13.64
C VAL A 141 -16.00 -6.08 -15.00
N GLU A 142 -15.59 -4.85 -15.30
CA GLU A 142 -14.57 -4.55 -16.31
C GLU A 142 -13.33 -4.05 -15.58
N ILE A 143 -12.19 -4.69 -15.76
CA ILE A 143 -10.90 -4.15 -15.34
C ILE A 143 -10.21 -3.51 -16.55
N VAL A 144 -9.87 -2.24 -16.38
CA VAL A 144 -9.32 -1.36 -17.40
C VAL A 144 -7.93 -0.91 -16.94
N THR A 145 -6.98 -0.89 -17.87
CA THR A 145 -5.64 -0.35 -17.64
C THR A 145 -5.14 0.38 -18.89
N ASP A 146 -4.25 1.34 -18.68
CA ASP A 146 -3.46 2.02 -19.71
C ASP A 146 -2.29 1.18 -20.23
N ASP A 147 -1.99 0.03 -19.60
CA ASP A 147 -0.99 -0.93 -20.09
C ASP A 147 -1.60 -1.90 -21.12
N ILE A 148 -0.75 -2.71 -21.77
CA ILE A 148 -1.13 -3.64 -22.84
C ILE A 148 -2.12 -4.73 -22.39
N LYS A 149 -2.20 -4.98 -21.08
CA LYS A 149 -3.20 -5.87 -20.46
C LYS A 149 -3.25 -5.72 -18.93
N PRO A 150 -4.40 -6.02 -18.30
CA PRO A 150 -4.48 -6.18 -16.86
C PRO A 150 -3.47 -7.18 -16.29
N GLY A 151 -2.87 -6.85 -15.15
CA GLY A 151 -1.96 -7.74 -14.42
C GLY A 151 -0.64 -8.03 -15.14
N VAL A 152 -0.12 -7.11 -15.96
CA VAL A 152 1.16 -7.30 -16.67
C VAL A 152 2.35 -7.42 -15.70
N ALA A 153 2.30 -6.78 -14.52
CA ALA A 153 3.39 -6.75 -13.55
C ALA A 153 3.37 -7.89 -12.50
N ILE A 154 2.37 -8.77 -12.52
CA ILE A 154 2.24 -9.90 -11.57
C ILE A 154 3.25 -11.03 -11.83
N GLY A 155 3.83 -11.08 -13.04
CA GLY A 155 4.78 -12.12 -13.45
C GLY A 155 4.11 -13.37 -14.05
N GLY A 156 4.82 -13.99 -14.99
CA GLY A 156 4.28 -15.00 -15.92
C GLY A 156 3.68 -16.27 -15.30
N THR A 157 4.11 -16.63 -14.09
CA THR A 157 3.62 -17.82 -13.38
C THR A 157 2.41 -17.54 -12.48
N SER A 158 2.24 -16.28 -12.05
CA SER A 158 1.23 -15.91 -11.06
C SER A 158 -0.02 -15.31 -11.72
N PHE A 159 0.12 -14.46 -12.74
CA PHE A 159 -1.03 -13.84 -13.39
C PHE A 159 -2.07 -14.83 -13.97
N PRO A 160 -1.70 -16.04 -14.48
CA PRO A 160 -2.68 -16.97 -15.05
C PRO A 160 -3.69 -17.48 -14.02
N THR A 161 -3.36 -17.44 -12.73
CA THR A 161 -4.28 -17.85 -11.65
C THR A 161 -5.48 -16.91 -11.56
N TYR A 162 -5.25 -15.60 -11.68
CA TYR A 162 -6.32 -14.61 -11.76
C TYR A 162 -7.16 -14.77 -13.02
N TYR A 163 -6.54 -14.93 -14.19
CA TYR A 163 -7.29 -15.10 -15.45
C TYR A 163 -8.17 -16.37 -15.42
N ARG A 164 -7.66 -17.46 -14.84
CA ARG A 164 -8.42 -18.70 -14.64
C ARG A 164 -9.61 -18.52 -13.70
N SER A 165 -9.49 -17.65 -12.70
CA SER A 165 -10.57 -17.32 -11.77
C SER A 165 -11.60 -16.39 -12.41
N MET A 166 -11.14 -15.36 -13.12
CA MET A 166 -11.97 -14.25 -13.58
C MET A 166 -12.69 -14.52 -14.91
N TYR A 167 -12.11 -15.27 -15.85
CA TYR A 167 -12.81 -15.56 -17.12
C TYR A 167 -14.12 -16.34 -16.97
N PRO A 168 -14.21 -17.39 -16.12
CA PRO A 168 -15.49 -18.05 -15.86
C PRO A 168 -16.53 -17.14 -15.19
N LYS A 169 -16.09 -16.03 -14.57
CA LYS A 169 -16.95 -15.00 -13.97
C LYS A 169 -17.27 -13.86 -14.94
N GLU A 170 -16.90 -14.03 -16.21
CA GLU A 170 -17.17 -13.08 -17.30
C GLU A 170 -16.59 -11.67 -17.06
N VAL A 171 -15.49 -11.56 -16.30
CA VAL A 171 -14.78 -10.29 -16.12
C VAL A 171 -14.19 -9.85 -17.45
N ILE A 172 -14.48 -8.61 -17.86
CA ILE A 172 -13.96 -7.99 -19.07
C ILE A 172 -12.57 -7.44 -18.77
N MET A 173 -11.60 -7.76 -19.63
CA MET A 173 -10.20 -7.34 -19.51
C MET A 173 -9.90 -6.33 -20.63
N THR A 174 -9.68 -5.07 -20.28
CA THR A 174 -9.44 -3.98 -21.23
C THR A 174 -8.05 -3.40 -20.98
N GLY A 175 -7.21 -3.40 -22.01
CA GLY A 175 -5.90 -2.73 -22.00
C GLY A 175 -5.92 -1.49 -22.89
N ASP A 176 -4.81 -0.75 -22.90
CA ASP A 176 -4.54 0.41 -23.75
C ASP A 176 -5.49 1.61 -23.53
N MET A 177 -6.21 1.65 -22.39
CA MET A 177 -7.24 2.65 -22.10
C MET A 177 -6.98 3.35 -20.76
N MET A 178 -6.74 4.67 -20.80
CA MET A 178 -6.59 5.52 -19.63
C MET A 178 -7.94 6.10 -19.18
N LEU A 179 -8.18 6.17 -17.87
CA LEU A 179 -9.32 6.87 -17.31
C LEU A 179 -9.08 8.38 -17.34
N GLU A 180 -9.78 9.10 -18.21
CA GLU A 180 -9.65 10.56 -18.32
C GLU A 180 -10.44 11.26 -17.21
N LYS A 181 -11.72 10.91 -17.07
CA LYS A 181 -12.64 11.54 -16.11
C LYS A 181 -13.82 10.65 -15.75
N VAL A 182 -14.44 10.95 -14.61
CA VAL A 182 -15.70 10.37 -14.18
C VAL A 182 -16.70 11.49 -13.91
N TYR A 183 -17.93 11.33 -14.39
CA TYR A 183 -19.01 12.25 -14.06
C TYR A 183 -20.30 11.48 -13.78
N ARG A 184 -21.27 12.15 -13.15
CA ARG A 184 -22.57 11.56 -12.82
C ARG A 184 -23.61 11.94 -13.86
N GLU A 185 -24.36 10.96 -14.34
CA GLU A 185 -25.53 11.16 -15.19
C GLU A 185 -26.71 10.38 -14.60
N GLY A 186 -27.66 11.08 -14.00
CA GLY A 186 -28.75 10.46 -13.24
C GLY A 186 -28.24 9.69 -12.03
N ASP A 187 -28.62 8.41 -11.93
CA ASP A 187 -28.20 7.49 -10.88
C ASP A 187 -26.90 6.73 -11.21
N LYS A 188 -26.34 6.93 -12.42
CA LYS A 188 -25.14 6.25 -12.90
C LYS A 188 -23.91 7.15 -12.90
N LEU A 189 -22.76 6.49 -12.98
CA LEU A 189 -21.47 7.11 -13.27
C LEU A 189 -21.11 6.84 -14.73
N VAL A 190 -20.50 7.82 -15.38
CA VAL A 190 -19.93 7.69 -16.71
C VAL A 190 -18.42 7.86 -16.58
N ALA A 191 -17.68 6.79 -16.85
CA ALA A 191 -16.23 6.80 -16.95
C ALA A 191 -15.84 7.03 -18.42
N VAL A 192 -15.11 8.10 -18.68
CA VAL A 192 -14.56 8.40 -20.01
C VAL A 192 -13.16 7.81 -20.08
N LEU A 193 -12.98 6.90 -21.02
CA LEU A 193 -11.72 6.22 -21.28
C LEU A 193 -11.12 6.75 -22.58
N GLU A 194 -9.83 7.01 -22.59
CA GLU A 194 -9.06 7.44 -23.77
C GLU A 194 -8.07 6.35 -24.15
N ASN A 195 -8.02 5.99 -25.43
CA ASN A 195 -7.04 5.05 -25.93
C ASN A 195 -5.66 5.72 -26.03
N GLU A 196 -4.67 5.17 -25.32
CA GLU A 196 -3.33 5.77 -25.17
C GLU A 196 -2.59 6.00 -26.49
N TYR A 197 -2.90 5.22 -27.52
CA TYR A 197 -2.21 5.28 -28.80
C TYR A 197 -2.89 6.18 -29.84
N THR A 198 -4.21 6.34 -29.74
CA THR A 198 -5.02 7.01 -30.78
C THR A 198 -5.73 8.27 -30.30
N GLY A 199 -5.87 8.45 -28.99
CA GLY A 199 -6.69 9.50 -28.38
C GLY A 199 -8.19 9.32 -28.61
N ALA A 200 -8.62 8.16 -29.14
CA ALA A 200 -10.03 7.85 -29.31
C ALA A 200 -10.68 7.66 -27.94
N LYS A 201 -11.88 8.24 -27.77
CA LYS A 201 -12.59 8.23 -26.49
C LYS A 201 -13.80 7.32 -26.52
N GLU A 202 -13.98 6.60 -25.43
CA GLU A 202 -15.14 5.75 -25.19
C GLU A 202 -15.73 6.04 -23.80
N GLU A 203 -17.02 5.76 -23.64
CA GLU A 203 -17.70 5.91 -22.36
C GLU A 203 -18.13 4.55 -21.83
N ARG A 204 -18.06 4.39 -20.51
CA ARG A 204 -18.62 3.26 -19.76
C ARG A 204 -19.61 3.79 -18.74
N VAL A 205 -20.84 3.31 -18.81
CA VAL A 205 -21.90 3.65 -17.85
C VAL A 205 -21.94 2.57 -16.77
N VAL A 206 -21.59 2.93 -15.54
CA VAL A 206 -21.40 1.99 -14.42
C VAL A 206 -22.08 2.49 -13.14
N ASP A 207 -22.22 1.59 -12.16
CA ASP A 207 -22.72 1.94 -10.82
C ASP A 207 -21.60 2.43 -9.90
N GLN A 208 -20.38 1.99 -10.16
CA GLN A 208 -19.21 2.24 -9.32
C GLN A 208 -17.95 2.25 -10.17
N VAL A 209 -17.05 3.18 -9.84
CA VAL A 209 -15.68 3.20 -10.36
C VAL A 209 -14.73 2.99 -9.19
N VAL A 210 -13.89 1.96 -9.31
CA VAL A 210 -12.83 1.63 -8.34
C VAL A 210 -11.50 1.99 -8.97
N VAL A 211 -10.69 2.79 -8.28
CA VAL A 211 -9.36 3.18 -8.76
C VAL A 211 -8.30 2.47 -7.92
N GLU A 212 -7.41 1.75 -8.60
CA GLU A 212 -6.13 1.29 -8.10
C GLU A 212 -5.04 2.10 -8.81
N ASN A 213 -4.49 3.08 -8.11
CA ASN A 213 -3.44 3.94 -8.60
C ASN A 213 -2.25 4.02 -7.65
N GLY A 214 -2.01 2.92 -6.92
CA GLY A 214 -0.90 2.82 -6.01
C GLY A 214 -1.06 3.66 -4.75
N VAL A 215 0.07 4.00 -4.14
CA VAL A 215 0.16 4.54 -2.79
C VAL A 215 0.90 5.88 -2.79
N ARG A 216 0.27 6.89 -2.21
CA ARG A 216 0.89 8.15 -1.86
C ARG A 216 1.48 8.06 -0.45
N PRO A 217 2.80 8.26 -0.25
CA PRO A 217 3.39 8.22 1.08
C PRO A 217 2.80 9.27 2.02
N ASP A 218 2.63 8.92 3.29
CA ASP A 218 2.33 9.88 4.36
C ASP A 218 3.64 10.43 4.95
N GLU A 219 3.90 11.71 4.73
CA GLU A 219 5.14 12.38 5.10
C GLU A 219 5.00 13.36 6.28
N ALA A 220 3.78 13.51 6.83
CA ALA A 220 3.52 14.54 7.85
C ALA A 220 4.37 14.34 9.11
N ILE A 221 4.39 13.12 9.65
CA ILE A 221 5.19 12.75 10.83
C ILE A 221 6.69 12.89 10.54
N TYR A 222 7.13 12.54 9.32
CA TYR A 222 8.53 12.68 8.93
C TYR A 222 9.01 14.12 9.00
N TYR A 223 8.25 15.05 8.41
CA TYR A 223 8.63 16.47 8.45
C TYR A 223 8.53 17.06 9.86
N GLY A 224 7.60 16.58 10.69
CA GLY A 224 7.51 16.96 12.10
C GLY A 224 8.73 16.54 12.94
N LEU A 225 9.37 15.42 12.60
CA LEU A 225 10.52 14.88 13.34
C LEU A 225 11.88 15.27 12.74
N LYS A 226 11.92 15.58 11.44
CA LYS A 226 13.18 15.74 10.69
C LYS A 226 14.16 16.72 11.36
N GLU A 227 13.68 17.87 11.82
CA GLU A 227 14.55 18.90 12.39
C GLU A 227 15.21 18.46 13.71
N GLY A 228 14.50 17.67 14.53
CA GLY A 228 15.01 17.14 15.79
C GLY A 228 15.93 15.92 15.64
N SER A 229 16.03 15.35 14.44
CA SER A 229 16.87 14.18 14.17
C SER A 229 18.31 14.55 13.84
N ARG A 230 19.27 13.80 14.40
CA ARG A 230 20.70 14.07 14.22
C ARG A 230 21.18 13.82 12.78
N ASN A 231 20.58 12.85 12.09
CA ASN A 231 20.86 12.55 10.68
C ASN A 231 19.97 13.34 9.72
N LYS A 232 19.13 14.28 10.20
CA LYS A 232 18.19 15.06 9.38
C LYS A 232 17.32 14.20 8.46
N GLY A 233 16.96 13.00 8.93
CA GLY A 233 16.20 12.01 8.19
C GLY A 233 16.92 11.38 7.00
N GLN A 234 18.23 11.60 6.86
CA GLN A 234 19.02 11.06 5.75
C GLN A 234 19.35 9.59 5.96
N ILE A 235 19.24 8.85 4.86
CA ILE A 235 19.73 7.49 4.71
C ILE A 235 20.82 7.52 3.65
N ASP A 236 21.97 6.93 3.96
CA ASP A 236 23.03 6.71 2.99
C ASP A 236 22.61 5.53 2.10
N VAL A 237 22.17 5.87 0.89
CA VAL A 237 21.63 4.91 -0.09
C VAL A 237 22.72 3.94 -0.57
N GLU A 238 23.97 4.39 -0.69
CA GLU A 238 25.08 3.54 -1.12
C GLU A 238 25.40 2.50 -0.05
N ALA A 239 25.48 2.91 1.22
CA ALA A 239 25.65 2.01 2.35
C ALA A 239 24.48 1.01 2.45
N LEU A 240 23.24 1.48 2.31
CA LEU A 240 22.04 0.64 2.37
C LEU A 240 21.99 -0.38 1.21
N PHE A 241 22.43 0.01 0.01
CA PHE A 241 22.54 -0.88 -1.14
C PHE A 241 23.67 -1.90 -0.97
N ALA A 242 24.81 -1.47 -0.42
CA ALA A 242 25.96 -2.31 -0.13
C ALA A 242 25.80 -3.16 1.15
N ILE A 243 24.63 -3.10 1.82
CA ILE A 243 24.32 -3.86 3.05
C ILE A 243 25.31 -3.51 4.20
N LYS A 244 25.78 -2.26 4.22
CA LYS A 244 26.68 -1.71 5.24
C LYS A 244 25.91 -0.91 6.30
N PRO A 245 26.45 -0.81 7.53
CA PRO A 245 25.90 0.09 8.55
C PRO A 245 25.80 1.52 8.04
N GLN A 246 24.75 2.23 8.48
CA GLN A 246 24.58 3.65 8.18
C GLN A 246 25.67 4.46 8.91
N PRO A 247 26.38 5.40 8.24
CA PRO A 247 27.48 6.16 8.85
C PRO A 247 27.09 6.90 10.14
N CYS A 248 25.86 7.42 10.18
CA CYS A 248 25.29 8.13 11.32
C CYS A 248 25.13 7.28 12.60
N LEU A 249 25.29 5.95 12.53
CA LEU A 249 25.31 5.07 13.70
C LEU A 249 26.60 5.23 14.51
N SER A 250 27.72 5.58 13.85
CA SER A 250 29.02 5.79 14.49
C SER A 250 29.29 7.24 14.90
N GLU A 251 28.42 8.17 14.49
CA GLU A 251 28.57 9.60 14.74
C GLU A 251 27.96 9.97 16.09
N ALA A 252 28.72 10.68 16.92
CA ALA A 252 28.20 11.26 18.16
C ALA A 252 27.39 12.52 17.86
N GLY A 253 26.27 12.70 18.55
CA GLY A 253 25.43 13.89 18.40
C GLY A 253 24.23 13.85 19.35
N GLU A 254 23.63 15.01 19.59
CA GLU A 254 22.38 15.11 20.35
C GLU A 254 21.18 14.75 19.48
N GLY A 255 20.14 14.20 20.12
CA GLY A 255 18.90 13.81 19.46
C GLY A 255 18.92 12.37 18.92
N TYR A 256 17.81 12.00 18.29
CA TYR A 256 17.54 10.66 17.78
C TYR A 256 17.94 10.52 16.31
N LEU A 257 18.16 9.28 15.87
CA LEU A 257 18.19 8.96 14.44
C LEU A 257 16.78 8.82 13.89
N LEU A 258 16.54 9.31 12.68
CA LEU A 258 15.26 9.19 11.99
C LEU A 258 15.45 8.48 10.66
N PHE A 259 14.71 7.39 10.46
CA PHE A 259 14.68 6.65 9.21
C PHE A 259 13.24 6.47 8.72
N ARG A 260 13.08 6.28 7.40
CA ARG A 260 11.82 5.89 6.76
C ARG A 260 12.04 4.61 5.97
N ILE A 261 11.07 3.71 5.97
CA ILE A 261 11.14 2.43 5.24
C ILE A 261 9.80 2.05 4.59
N GLY A 262 9.86 1.21 3.56
CA GLY A 262 8.67 0.71 2.84
C GLY A 262 7.93 1.83 2.11
N ASP A 263 6.60 1.69 2.02
CA ASP A 263 5.76 2.62 1.26
C ASP A 263 5.72 4.05 1.83
N CYS A 264 6.26 4.28 3.03
CA CYS A 264 6.50 5.61 3.58
C CYS A 264 7.60 6.39 2.83
N VAL A 265 8.41 5.69 2.03
CA VAL A 265 9.43 6.31 1.16
C VAL A 265 8.95 6.33 -0.29
N ALA A 266 8.57 5.16 -0.80
CA ALA A 266 8.08 4.97 -2.14
C ALA A 266 7.32 3.65 -2.18
N GLN A 267 6.20 3.62 -2.92
CA GLN A 267 5.44 2.40 -3.13
C GLN A 267 6.33 1.30 -3.70
N ARG A 268 6.29 0.13 -3.07
CA ARG A 268 6.90 -1.11 -3.55
C ARG A 268 6.06 -2.31 -3.11
N ASN A 269 6.56 -3.51 -3.36
CA ASN A 269 5.93 -4.74 -2.89
C ASN A 269 6.30 -5.07 -1.42
N THR A 270 5.53 -5.98 -0.82
CA THR A 270 5.74 -6.46 0.55
C THR A 270 7.16 -6.98 0.79
N HIS A 271 7.77 -7.64 -0.21
CA HIS A 271 9.14 -8.13 -0.10
C HIS A 271 10.13 -6.99 0.10
N ALA A 272 10.03 -5.91 -0.70
CA ALA A 272 10.88 -4.75 -0.58
C ALA A 272 10.73 -4.06 0.79
N ALA A 273 9.51 -3.93 1.31
CA ALA A 273 9.29 -3.34 2.64
C ALA A 273 9.93 -4.17 3.77
N ILE A 274 9.83 -5.50 3.72
CA ILE A 274 10.50 -6.41 4.67
C ILE A 274 12.02 -6.31 4.51
N TYR A 275 12.51 -6.31 3.27
CA TYR A 275 13.94 -6.27 2.99
C TYR A 275 14.57 -4.93 3.40
N ASP A 276 13.88 -3.81 3.19
CA ASP A 276 14.29 -2.48 3.66
C ASP A 276 14.44 -2.43 5.18
N ALA A 277 13.47 -2.98 5.90
CA ALA A 277 13.54 -3.09 7.35
C ALA A 277 14.72 -3.96 7.80
N LEU A 278 14.89 -5.15 7.22
CA LEU A 278 15.94 -6.08 7.59
C LEU A 278 17.33 -5.47 7.37
N ARG A 279 17.58 -4.92 6.18
CA ARG A 279 18.91 -4.42 5.81
C ARG A 279 19.32 -3.17 6.59
N LEU A 280 18.35 -2.37 7.04
CA LEU A 280 18.59 -1.22 7.89
C LEU A 280 18.81 -1.63 9.36
N CYS A 281 17.87 -2.38 9.93
CA CYS A 281 17.84 -2.64 11.37
C CYS A 281 18.84 -3.70 11.82
N LYS A 282 19.40 -4.51 10.91
CA LYS A 282 20.43 -5.50 11.26
C LYS A 282 21.72 -4.89 11.82
N ASP A 283 21.95 -3.60 11.59
CA ASP A 283 23.16 -2.89 11.99
C ASP A 283 22.93 -1.92 13.16
N PHE A 284 21.70 -1.86 13.70
CA PHE A 284 21.41 -1.09 14.91
C PHE A 284 22.15 -1.63 16.12
#